data_AF-A0A0P9VMH8-F1
#
_entry.id   AF-A0A0P9VMH8-F1
#
_cell.length_a   1.000
_cell.length_b   1.000
_cell.length_c   1.000
_cell.angle_alpha   90.00
_cell.angle_beta   90.00
_cell.angle_gamma   90.00
#
_symmetry.space_group_name_H-M   'P 1'
#
loop_
_entity.id
_entity.type
_entity.pdbx_description
1 polymer ?
#
loop_
_entity_poly.entity_id
_entity_poly.type
_entity_poly.pdbx_seq_one_letter_code
_entity_poly.pdbx_strand_id
1 'polypeptide(L)'
;MPIAEKLHEWMLAQRELVPEGSATAKALDYSLKRWVALTRYLEDGAVPIDNNQIENLIRPWALGRSNWLFAGSLRSGKRAAAIMSLIQSARINGHDPYAYLKDVLRRLPTQKASEIEQLLPHQWMPA
;
A
#
# COMPACT_ATOMS: atom_id res chain seq x y z
N MET A 1 27.12 1.68 2.13
CA MET A 1 26.85 0.27 2.48
C MET A 1 27.53 -0.62 1.44
N PRO A 2 28.66 -1.25 1.77
CA PRO A 2 29.59 -1.79 0.76
C PRO A 2 29.01 -2.90 -0.12
N ILE A 3 27.94 -3.59 0.31
CA ILE A 3 27.29 -4.65 -0.48
C ILE A 3 26.30 -4.06 -1.51
N ALA A 4 25.52 -3.05 -1.13
CA ALA A 4 24.56 -2.41 -2.02
C ALA A 4 25.28 -1.65 -3.15
N GLU A 5 26.36 -0.94 -2.81
CA GLU A 5 27.21 -0.27 -3.81
C GLU A 5 27.80 -1.26 -4.82
N LYS A 6 28.37 -2.38 -4.35
CA LYS A 6 28.88 -3.45 -5.22
C LYS A 6 27.80 -4.04 -6.12
N LEU A 7 26.58 -4.22 -5.61
CA LEU A 7 25.46 -4.68 -6.42
C LEU A 7 25.11 -3.65 -7.51
N HIS A 8 25.08 -2.36 -7.16
CA HIS A 8 24.78 -1.29 -8.12
C HIS A 8 25.79 -1.25 -9.26
N GLU A 9 27.09 -1.28 -8.93
CA GLU A 9 28.19 -1.32 -9.89
C GLU A 9 28.09 -2.56 -10.78
N TRP A 10 27.82 -3.73 -10.20
CA TRP A 10 27.61 -4.96 -10.96
C TRP A 10 26.43 -4.85 -11.91
N MET A 11 25.30 -4.27 -11.48
CA MET A 11 24.11 -4.10 -12.32
C MET A 11 24.38 -3.16 -13.51
N LEU A 12 25.11 -2.07 -13.29
CA LEU A 12 25.55 -1.17 -14.36
C LEU A 12 26.44 -1.90 -15.36
N ALA A 13 27.46 -2.61 -14.89
CA ALA A 13 28.36 -3.38 -15.75
C ALA A 13 27.64 -4.48 -16.54
N GLN A 14 26.71 -5.22 -15.91
CA GLN A 14 25.91 -6.22 -16.61
C GLN A 14 25.00 -5.60 -17.66
N ARG A 15 24.46 -4.40 -17.41
CA ARG A 15 23.55 -3.76 -18.34
C ARG A 15 24.21 -3.41 -19.68
N GLU A 16 25.51 -3.12 -19.68
CA GLU A 16 26.30 -2.87 -20.89
C GLU A 16 26.52 -4.14 -21.72
N LEU A 17 26.52 -5.31 -21.09
CA LEU A 17 26.76 -6.61 -21.74
C LEU A 17 25.47 -7.24 -22.28
N VAL A 18 24.32 -6.85 -21.75
CA VAL A 18 23.03 -7.46 -22.07
C VAL A 18 22.41 -6.78 -23.30
N PRO A 19 21.94 -7.56 -24.30
CA PRO A 19 21.28 -6.99 -25.47
C PRO A 19 20.04 -6.17 -25.14
N GLU A 20 19.89 -5.05 -25.84
CA GLU A 20 18.72 -4.17 -25.76
C GLU A 20 17.41 -4.92 -26.00
N GLY A 21 16.35 -4.51 -25.29
CA GLY A 21 15.01 -5.08 -25.42
C GLY A 21 14.79 -6.46 -24.79
N SER A 22 15.86 -7.13 -24.33
CA SER A 22 15.75 -8.41 -23.62
C SER A 22 15.01 -8.27 -22.27
N ALA A 23 14.45 -9.38 -21.78
CA ALA A 23 13.81 -9.39 -20.46
C ALA A 23 14.79 -9.01 -19.34
N THR A 24 16.05 -9.45 -19.45
CA THR A 24 17.13 -9.10 -18.52
C THR A 24 17.46 -7.62 -18.56
N ALA A 25 17.58 -7.01 -19.76
CA ALA A 25 17.81 -5.56 -19.88
C ALA A 25 16.68 -4.77 -19.21
N LYS A 26 15.42 -5.16 -19.46
CA LYS A 26 14.25 -4.53 -18.84
C LYS A 26 14.28 -4.63 -17.32
N ALA A 27 14.66 -5.78 -16.77
CA ALA A 27 14.75 -5.97 -15.32
C ALA A 27 15.87 -5.11 -14.71
N LEU A 28 17.06 -5.08 -15.32
CA LEU A 28 18.17 -4.23 -14.89
C LEU A 28 17.78 -2.74 -14.94
N ASP A 29 17.21 -2.28 -16.07
CA ASP A 29 16.76 -0.90 -16.24
C ASP A 29 15.69 -0.52 -15.21
N TYR A 30 14.74 -1.42 -14.94
CA TYR A 30 13.67 -1.20 -13.96
C TYR A 30 14.25 -1.00 -12.56
N SER A 31 15.21 -1.84 -12.17
CA SER A 31 15.85 -1.78 -10.86
C SER A 31 16.78 -0.57 -10.72
N LEU A 32 17.63 -0.29 -11.72
CA LEU A 32 18.53 0.87 -11.74
C LEU A 32 17.74 2.19 -11.65
N LYS A 33 16.65 2.32 -12.41
CA LYS A 33 15.75 3.50 -12.34
C LYS A 33 15.10 3.69 -10.97
N ARG A 34 15.00 2.63 -10.16
CA ARG A 34 14.40 2.64 -8.82
C ARG A 34 15.43 2.46 -7.71
N TRP A 35 16.71 2.62 -7.99
CA TRP A 35 17.77 2.34 -7.03
C TRP A 35 17.55 3.04 -5.68
N VAL A 36 17.22 4.34 -5.71
CA VAL A 36 16.92 5.14 -4.50
C VAL A 36 15.80 4.52 -3.65
N ALA A 37 14.74 4.02 -4.30
CA ALA A 37 13.64 3.37 -3.58
C ALA A 37 14.06 2.00 -3.03
N LEU A 38 14.83 1.22 -3.79
CA LEU A 38 15.33 -0.10 -3.37
C LEU A 38 16.29 -0.01 -2.19
N THR A 39 17.05 1.07 -2.05
CA THR A 39 18.03 1.24 -0.98
C THR A 39 17.52 2.06 0.21
N ARG A 40 16.28 2.55 0.19
CA ARG A 40 15.78 3.48 1.23
C ARG A 40 15.81 2.89 2.64
N TYR A 41 15.56 1.59 2.78
CA TYR A 41 15.61 0.89 4.07
C TYR A 41 17.02 0.89 4.71
N LEU A 42 18.08 1.16 3.91
CA LEU A 42 19.44 1.27 4.41
C LEU A 42 19.68 2.61 5.13
N GLU A 43 18.86 3.61 4.86
CA GLU A 43 18.94 4.95 5.47
C GLU A 43 17.93 5.11 6.63
N ASP A 44 16.82 4.38 6.57
CA ASP A 44 15.73 4.46 7.54
C ASP A 44 15.31 3.05 7.99
N GLY A 45 15.69 2.68 9.22
CA GLY A 45 15.37 1.38 9.81
C GLY A 45 13.90 1.16 10.12
N ALA A 46 13.05 2.20 10.04
CA ALA A 46 11.60 2.04 10.14
C ALA A 46 10.98 1.56 8.82
N VAL A 47 11.71 1.65 7.71
CA VAL A 47 11.24 1.19 6.39
C VAL A 47 11.64 -0.28 6.20
N PRO A 48 10.68 -1.19 5.94
CA PRO A 48 11.00 -2.59 5.67
C PRO A 48 11.75 -2.73 4.33
N ILE A 49 12.58 -3.77 4.23
CA ILE A 49 13.35 -4.09 3.00
C ILE A 49 12.46 -4.44 1.82
N ASP A 50 11.26 -4.95 2.08
CA ASP A 50 10.30 -5.35 1.07
C ASP A 50 8.89 -4.86 1.40
N ASN A 51 8.01 -4.93 0.40
CA ASN A 51 6.61 -4.56 0.50
C ASN A 51 5.70 -5.79 0.67
N ASN A 52 6.23 -6.98 1.00
CA ASN A 52 5.47 -8.25 1.02
C ASN A 52 4.28 -8.17 1.97
N GLN A 53 4.44 -7.51 3.12
CA GLN A 53 3.35 -7.29 4.07
C GLN A 53 2.19 -6.53 3.42
N ILE A 54 2.48 -5.43 2.72
CA ILE A 54 1.48 -4.61 2.04
C ILE A 54 0.85 -5.39 0.88
N GLU A 55 1.63 -6.12 0.10
CA GLU A 55 1.12 -6.96 -0.99
C GLU A 55 0.17 -8.05 -0.47
N ASN A 56 0.51 -8.70 0.64
CA ASN A 56 -0.34 -9.67 1.32
C ASN A 56 -1.65 -9.04 1.82
N LEU A 57 -1.60 -7.81 2.35
CA LEU A 57 -2.78 -7.08 2.81
C LEU A 57 -3.70 -6.64 1.64
N ILE A 58 -3.13 -6.39 0.46
CA ILE A 58 -3.88 -6.00 -0.75
C ILE A 58 -4.43 -7.22 -1.50
N ARG A 59 -3.77 -8.38 -1.41
CA ARG A 59 -4.12 -9.60 -2.17
C ARG A 59 -5.59 -10.03 -2.06
N PRO A 60 -6.24 -10.08 -0.88
CA PRO A 60 -7.65 -10.46 -0.77
C PRO A 60 -8.58 -9.55 -1.58
N TRP A 61 -8.26 -8.25 -1.64
CA TRP A 61 -9.02 -7.26 -2.41
C TRP A 61 -8.75 -7.40 -3.90
N ALA A 62 -7.50 -7.68 -4.29
CA ALA A 62 -7.14 -7.93 -5.67
C ALA A 62 -7.87 -9.16 -6.24
N LEU A 63 -7.94 -10.24 -5.46
CA LEU A 63 -8.67 -11.46 -5.80
C LEU A 63 -10.20 -11.25 -5.76
N GLY A 64 -10.70 -10.47 -4.79
CA GLY A 64 -12.13 -10.18 -4.64
C GLY A 64 -12.72 -9.33 -5.76
N ARG A 65 -11.90 -8.51 -6.46
CA ARG A 65 -12.36 -7.63 -7.54
C ARG A 65 -13.13 -8.36 -8.66
N SER A 66 -12.74 -9.59 -9.02
CA SER A 66 -13.45 -10.38 -10.04
C SER A 66 -14.83 -10.87 -9.56
N ASN A 67 -15.05 -10.89 -8.23
CA ASN A 67 -16.29 -11.37 -7.61
C ASN A 67 -17.23 -10.23 -7.18
N TRP A 68 -16.82 -8.96 -7.33
CA TRP A 68 -17.65 -7.81 -6.97
C TRP A 68 -18.55 -7.39 -8.12
N LEU A 69 -19.64 -8.14 -8.30
CA LEU A 69 -20.65 -7.94 -9.35
C LEU A 69 -21.33 -6.56 -9.32
N PHE A 70 -21.16 -5.77 -8.24
CA PHE A 70 -21.76 -4.44 -8.07
C PHE A 70 -20.80 -3.27 -8.35
N ALA A 71 -19.53 -3.54 -8.64
CA ALA A 71 -18.52 -2.54 -8.95
C ALA A 71 -18.44 -2.24 -10.46
N GLY A 72 -19.59 -2.11 -11.14
CA GLY A 72 -19.66 -1.90 -12.59
C GLY A 72 -19.32 -0.48 -13.09
N SER A 73 -19.01 0.47 -12.19
CA SER A 73 -18.67 1.85 -12.54
C SER A 73 -17.45 2.36 -11.78
N LEU A 74 -16.71 3.32 -12.37
CA LEU A 74 -15.59 4.00 -11.72
C LEU A 74 -15.99 4.61 -10.36
N ARG A 75 -17.21 5.15 -10.26
CA ARG A 75 -17.74 5.74 -9.03
C ARG A 75 -17.93 4.68 -7.95
N SER A 76 -18.48 3.52 -8.29
CA SER A 76 -18.61 2.38 -7.37
C SER A 76 -17.24 1.87 -6.92
N GLY A 77 -16.27 1.79 -7.83
CA GLY A 77 -14.89 1.41 -7.51
C GLY A 77 -14.21 2.36 -6.52
N LYS A 78 -14.35 3.69 -6.70
CA LYS A 78 -13.82 4.68 -5.75
C LYS A 78 -14.43 4.55 -4.35
N ARG A 79 -15.74 4.29 -4.25
CA ARG A 79 -16.41 4.07 -2.97
C ARG A 79 -15.93 2.79 -2.29
N ALA A 80 -15.81 1.71 -3.04
CA ALA A 80 -15.26 0.46 -2.53
C ALA A 80 -13.84 0.66 -2.00
N ALA A 81 -12.98 1.37 -2.75
CA ALA A 81 -11.62 1.73 -2.32
C ALA A 81 -11.61 2.50 -1.00
N ALA A 82 -12.46 3.51 -0.84
CA ALA A 82 -12.56 4.26 0.42
C ALA A 82 -12.95 3.38 1.61
N ILE A 83 -13.97 2.51 1.45
CA ILE A 83 -14.42 1.61 2.51
C ILE A 83 -13.33 0.60 2.87
N MET A 84 -12.66 0.01 1.87
CA MET A 84 -11.55 -0.92 2.09
C MET A 84 -10.39 -0.27 2.85
N SER A 85 -10.04 0.96 2.47
CA SER A 85 -9.00 1.72 3.18
C SER A 85 -9.38 1.97 4.64
N LEU A 86 -10.64 2.33 4.93
CA LEU A 86 -11.12 2.52 6.30
C LEU A 86 -11.07 1.22 7.11
N ILE A 87 -11.55 0.10 6.54
CA ILE A 87 -11.50 -1.22 7.17
C ILE A 87 -10.05 -1.58 7.51
N GLN A 88 -9.13 -1.38 6.56
CA GLN A 88 -7.75 -1.80 6.77
C GLN A 88 -7.00 -0.90 7.74
N SER A 89 -7.27 0.41 7.70
CA SER A 89 -6.78 1.35 8.72
C SER A 89 -7.30 0.99 10.12
N ALA A 90 -8.56 0.58 10.27
CA ALA A 90 -9.08 0.11 11.56
C ALA A 90 -8.33 -1.13 12.06
N ARG A 91 -8.08 -2.11 11.19
CA ARG A 91 -7.31 -3.32 11.55
C ARG A 91 -5.88 -3.00 11.97
N ILE A 92 -5.20 -2.09 11.26
CA ILE A 92 -3.82 -1.69 11.58
C ILE A 92 -3.75 -0.95 12.92
N ASN A 93 -4.81 -0.22 13.31
CA ASN A 93 -4.92 0.42 14.63
C ASN A 93 -5.45 -0.54 15.72
N GLY A 94 -5.59 -1.84 15.43
CA GLY A 94 -6.02 -2.84 16.41
C GLY A 94 -7.52 -2.86 16.71
N HIS A 95 -8.33 -2.21 15.88
CA HIS A 95 -9.78 -2.14 16.06
C HIS A 95 -10.50 -3.28 15.34
N ASP A 96 -11.62 -3.73 15.92
CA ASP A 96 -12.59 -4.55 15.20
C ASP A 96 -13.28 -3.70 14.11
N PRO A 97 -13.15 -4.03 12.81
CA PRO A 97 -13.68 -3.19 11.74
C PRO A 97 -15.19 -3.04 11.76
N TYR A 98 -15.90 -4.07 12.22
CA TYR A 98 -17.35 -4.03 12.32
C TYR A 98 -17.79 -3.06 13.43
N ALA A 99 -17.19 -3.14 14.61
CA ALA A 99 -17.43 -2.21 15.72
C ALA A 99 -17.13 -0.76 15.31
N TYR A 100 -15.97 -0.54 14.66
CA TYR A 100 -15.58 0.77 14.13
C TYR A 100 -16.62 1.34 13.15
N LEU A 101 -16.95 0.60 12.09
CA LEU A 101 -17.90 1.07 11.08
C LEU A 101 -19.31 1.28 11.66
N LYS A 102 -19.75 0.40 12.56
CA LYS A 102 -21.04 0.51 13.22
C LYS A 102 -21.14 1.78 14.06
N ASP A 103 -20.10 2.09 14.84
CA ASP A 103 -20.06 3.31 15.66
C ASP A 103 -20.01 4.56 14.79
N VAL A 104 -19.07 4.61 13.84
CA VAL A 104 -18.88 5.75 12.94
C VAL A 104 -20.16 6.06 12.15
N LEU A 105 -20.82 5.04 11.57
CA LEU A 105 -22.06 5.24 10.81
C LEU A 105 -23.24 5.69 11.68
N ARG A 106 -23.24 5.34 12.98
CA ARG A 106 -24.25 5.82 13.94
C ARG A 106 -24.01 7.26 14.37
N ARG A 107 -22.75 7.66 14.52
CA ARG A 107 -22.35 9.02 14.92
C ARG A 107 -22.40 10.02 13.77
N LEU A 108 -22.16 9.57 12.54
CA LEU A 108 -22.06 10.43 11.36
C LEU A 108 -23.21 11.46 11.19
N PRO A 109 -24.50 11.11 11.43
CA PRO A 109 -25.60 12.06 11.28
C PRO A 109 -25.59 13.21 12.28
N THR A 110 -24.96 13.04 13.45
CA THR A 110 -24.93 14.04 14.54
C THR A 110 -23.53 14.60 14.80
N GLN A 111 -22.49 14.03 14.19
CA GLN A 111 -21.11 14.49 14.31
C GLN A 111 -20.94 15.86 13.64
N LYS A 112 -20.33 16.82 14.34
CA LYS A 112 -19.95 18.09 13.74
C LYS A 112 -18.87 17.87 12.68
N ALA A 113 -19.00 18.56 11.54
CA ALA A 113 -18.02 18.46 10.45
C ALA A 113 -16.59 18.83 10.89
N SER A 114 -16.44 19.78 11.82
CA SER A 114 -15.15 20.18 12.40
C SER A 114 -14.49 19.11 13.26
N GLU A 115 -15.23 18.06 13.66
CA GLU A 115 -14.78 17.00 14.56
C GLU A 115 -14.72 15.64 13.83
N ILE A 116 -14.86 15.62 12.50
CA ILE A 116 -14.90 14.38 11.73
C ILE A 116 -13.61 13.56 11.83
N GLU A 117 -12.47 14.22 12.12
CA GLU A 117 -11.18 13.56 12.32
C GLU A 117 -11.19 12.59 13.50
N GLN A 118 -12.02 12.85 14.52
CA GLN A 118 -12.20 11.95 15.68
C GLN A 118 -12.82 10.60 15.29
N LEU A 119 -13.45 10.52 14.12
CA LEU A 119 -13.99 9.28 13.57
C LEU A 119 -12.96 8.52 12.73
N LEU A 120 -11.77 9.06 12.50
CA LEU A 120 -10.73 8.38 11.73
C LEU A 120 -10.13 7.22 12.54
N PRO A 121 -9.74 6.11 11.90
CA PRO A 121 -9.32 4.91 12.61
C PRO A 121 -8.14 5.06 13.58
N HIS A 122 -7.31 6.09 13.45
CA HIS A 122 -6.16 6.34 14.34
C HIS A 122 -6.48 7.29 15.51
N GLN A 123 -7.65 7.92 15.51
CA GLN A 123 -8.17 8.76 16.60
C GLN A 123 -9.46 8.18 17.21
N TRP A 124 -9.95 7.08 16.65
CA TRP A 124 -11.24 6.53 17.03
C TRP A 124 -11.22 6.00 18.46
N MET A 125 -12.15 6.51 19.25
CA MET A 125 -12.50 5.98 20.56
C MET A 125 -13.94 5.47 20.51
N PRO A 126 -14.21 4.24 20.98
CA PRO A 126 -15.58 3.74 21.11
C PRO A 126 -16.41 4.68 21.97
N ALA A 127 -17.66 4.90 21.58
CA ALA A 127 -18.65 5.63 22.38
C ALA A 127 -19.05 4.85 23.64
#